data_AF-A0A533UU35-F1
#
_entry.id   AF-A0A533UU35-F1
#
_cell.length_a   1.000
_cell.length_b   1.000
_cell.length_c   1.000
_cell.angle_alpha   90.00
_cell.angle_beta   90.00
_cell.angle_gamma   90.00
#
_symmetry.space_group_name_H-M   'P 1'
#
loop_
_entity.id
_entity.type
_entity.pdbx_description
1 polymer ?
#
loop_
_entity_poly.entity_id
_entity_poly.type
_entity_poly.pdbx_seq_one_letter_code
_entity_poly.pdbx_strand_id
1 'polypeptide(L)'
;MKNFGEVPASNVIVTCTVTDSMPDKLSFMNDNNKNDTKNQFQLGPLLPGMEKRYWVFIENERYRRAMEGTSNIFIFIYFLYLFSGGKSGYGMISQLDKKTNNFVHKEMWID
;
A
#
# COMPACT_ATOMS: atom_id res chain seq x y z
N MET A 1 -4.93 -7.51 4.35
CA MET A 1 -6.01 -7.41 3.35
C MET A 1 -7.04 -8.48 3.64
N LYS A 2 -8.32 -8.14 3.53
CA LYS A 2 -9.40 -9.11 3.52
C LYS A 2 -10.28 -8.87 2.29
N ASN A 3 -10.67 -9.93 1.59
CA ASN A 3 -11.71 -9.81 0.56
C ASN A 3 -13.08 -9.81 1.24
N PHE A 4 -13.75 -8.66 1.24
CA PHE A 4 -15.11 -8.47 1.76
C PHE A 4 -16.20 -8.68 0.70
N GLY A 5 -15.83 -8.89 -0.56
CA GLY A 5 -16.77 -9.16 -1.64
C GLY A 5 -17.28 -10.59 -1.62
N GLU A 6 -18.42 -10.81 -2.26
CA GLU A 6 -19.05 -12.12 -2.42
C GLU A 6 -18.37 -12.99 -3.49
N VAL A 7 -17.53 -12.37 -4.33
CA VAL A 7 -16.83 -13.02 -5.45
C VAL A 7 -15.31 -13.08 -5.23
N PRO A 8 -14.63 -14.12 -5.75
CA PRO A 8 -13.18 -14.20 -5.74
C PRO A 8 -12.53 -13.05 -6.53
N ALA A 9 -11.50 -12.45 -5.94
CA ALA A 9 -10.58 -11.60 -6.68
C ALA A 9 -9.50 -12.48 -7.29
N SER A 10 -9.60 -12.75 -8.60
CA SER A 10 -8.81 -13.81 -9.27
C SER A 10 -7.30 -13.52 -9.32
N ASN A 11 -6.93 -12.26 -9.48
CA ASN A 11 -5.53 -11.85 -9.51
C ASN A 11 -5.36 -10.52 -8.78
N VAL A 12 -4.77 -10.57 -7.59
CA VAL A 12 -4.51 -9.38 -6.78
C VAL A 12 -3.04 -9.01 -6.84
N ILE A 13 -2.76 -7.78 -7.20
CA ILE A 13 -1.42 -7.20 -7.27
C ILE A 13 -1.32 -6.14 -6.18
N VAL A 14 -0.26 -6.20 -5.38
CA VAL A 14 0.08 -5.15 -4.41
C VAL A 14 1.19 -4.30 -4.97
N THR A 15 1.06 -2.99 -4.83
CA THR A 15 2.16 -2.04 -4.96
C THR A 15 2.45 -1.47 -3.57
N CYS A 16 3.70 -1.54 -3.13
CA CYS A 16 4.15 -0.93 -1.87
C CYS A 16 5.28 0.07 -2.13
N THR A 17 5.26 1.22 -1.46
CA THR A 17 6.33 2.22 -1.54
C THR A 17 6.52 2.89 -0.18
N VAL A 18 7.79 3.02 0.24
CA VAL A 18 8.18 3.71 1.47
C VAL A 18 8.89 5.00 1.09
N THR A 19 8.37 6.14 1.52
CA THR A 19 8.82 7.48 1.10
C THR A 19 8.95 8.43 2.30
N ASP A 20 9.74 9.49 2.15
CA ASP A 20 9.97 10.46 3.23
C ASP A 20 9.06 11.70 3.09
N SER A 21 8.39 11.85 1.95
CA SER A 21 7.39 12.87 1.65
C SER A 21 6.03 12.23 1.40
N MET A 22 4.95 12.99 1.59
CA MET A 22 3.60 12.47 1.35
C MET A 22 3.44 12.11 -0.13
N PRO A 23 3.15 10.84 -0.45
CA PRO A 23 2.96 10.40 -1.83
C PRO A 23 1.66 10.96 -2.42
N ASP A 24 1.68 11.37 -3.69
CA ASP A 24 0.48 11.80 -4.41
C ASP A 24 -0.22 10.59 -5.05
N LYS A 25 -1.47 10.32 -4.65
CA LYS A 25 -2.31 9.23 -5.19
C LYS A 25 -2.28 9.15 -6.72
N LEU A 26 -2.40 10.29 -7.40
CA LEU A 26 -2.53 10.33 -8.87
C LEU A 26 -1.22 9.93 -9.55
N SER A 27 -0.07 10.34 -9.00
CA SER A 27 1.25 9.95 -9.50
C SER A 27 1.45 8.42 -9.47
N PHE A 28 0.94 7.73 -8.44
CA PHE A 28 1.10 6.28 -8.33
C PHE A 28 0.18 5.49 -9.27
N MET A 29 -1.01 6.03 -9.57
CA MET A 29 -1.99 5.42 -10.49
C MET A 29 -1.66 5.61 -11.97
N ASN A 30 -1.08 6.76 -12.33
CA ASN A 30 -0.76 7.09 -13.72
C ASN A 30 0.56 6.42 -14.19
N ASP A 31 1.50 6.14 -13.28
CA ASP A 31 2.76 5.44 -13.56
C ASP A 31 2.59 3.90 -13.64
N ASN A 32 1.57 3.41 -14.34
CA ASN A 32 1.43 1.98 -14.68
C ASN A 32 2.38 1.53 -15.81
N ASN A 33 3.16 2.45 -16.40
CA ASN A 33 3.99 2.22 -17.58
C ASN A 33 5.52 2.34 -17.36
N LYS A 34 6.01 2.58 -16.13
CA LYS A 34 7.45 2.64 -15.84
C LYS A 34 7.85 1.54 -14.86
N ASN A 35 8.43 0.48 -15.42
CA ASN A 35 8.71 -0.81 -14.78
C ASN A 35 9.84 -0.84 -13.73
N ASP A 36 10.49 0.27 -13.37
CA ASP A 36 11.84 0.14 -12.75
C ASP A 36 11.95 0.34 -11.22
N THR A 37 10.90 0.74 -10.48
CA THR A 37 11.10 1.08 -9.05
C THR A 37 9.98 0.75 -8.07
N LYS A 38 8.86 0.15 -8.52
CA LYS A 38 7.74 -0.17 -7.62
C LYS A 38 7.86 -1.61 -7.12
N ASN A 39 7.91 -1.79 -5.79
CA ASN A 39 7.80 -3.11 -5.17
C ASN A 39 6.39 -3.67 -5.43
N GLN A 40 6.23 -4.35 -6.56
CA GLN A 40 4.99 -4.99 -6.95
C GLN A 40 5.03 -6.49 -6.65
N PHE A 41 3.98 -7.00 -6.03
CA PHE A 41 3.87 -8.40 -5.66
C PHE A 41 2.54 -8.96 -6.13
N GLN A 42 2.59 -10.06 -6.90
CA GLN A 42 1.41 -10.81 -7.28
C GLN A 42 1.04 -11.76 -6.13
N LEU A 43 -0.14 -11.53 -5.54
CA LEU A 43 -0.64 -12.33 -4.42
C LEU A 43 -1.43 -13.55 -4.86
N GLY A 44 -1.72 -13.66 -6.15
CA GLY A 44 -2.67 -14.62 -6.68
C GLY A 44 -4.11 -14.33 -6.20
N PRO A 45 -4.98 -15.34 -6.14
CA PRO A 45 -6.37 -15.13 -5.82
C PRO A 45 -6.60 -14.79 -4.34
N LEU A 46 -7.62 -13.99 -4.07
CA LEU A 46 -8.21 -13.82 -2.74
C LEU A 46 -9.69 -14.23 -2.79
N LEU A 47 -10.00 -15.35 -2.14
CA LEU A 47 -11.37 -15.87 -2.03
C LEU A 47 -12.20 -15.02 -1.05
N PRO A 48 -13.54 -15.05 -1.14
CA PRO A 48 -14.41 -14.39 -0.17
C PRO A 48 -14.06 -14.75 1.27
N GLY A 49 -13.92 -13.75 2.14
CA GLY A 49 -13.56 -13.92 3.55
C GLY A 49 -12.08 -14.21 3.82
N MET A 50 -11.26 -14.45 2.79
CA MET A 50 -9.82 -14.72 2.94
C MET A 50 -9.09 -13.46 3.45
N GLU A 51 -8.24 -13.65 4.45
CA GLU A 51 -7.33 -12.62 4.96
C GLU A 51 -5.88 -12.99 4.61
N LYS A 52 -5.12 -12.00 4.14
CA LYS A 52 -3.67 -12.09 3.97
C LYS A 52 -2.99 -10.96 4.74
N ARG A 53 -1.91 -11.32 5.45
CA ARG A 53 -1.09 -10.39 6.23
C ARG A 53 0.24 -10.15 5.53
N TYR A 54 0.75 -8.93 5.65
CA TYR A 54 1.96 -8.49 4.99
C TYR A 54 2.85 -7.76 5.97
N TRP A 55 4.15 -7.94 5.81
CA TRP A 55 5.17 -7.22 6.54
C TRP A 55 5.82 -6.21 5.61
N VAL A 56 5.91 -4.97 6.05
CA VAL A 56 6.68 -3.92 5.37
C VAL A 56 7.94 -3.72 6.19
N PHE A 57 9.09 -3.98 5.56
CA PHE A 57 10.39 -3.78 6.20
C PHE A 57 10.87 -2.37 5.95
N ILE A 58 11.30 -1.70 7.02
CA ILE A 58 11.82 -0.34 6.98
C ILE A 58 13.29 -0.41 7.39
N GLU A 59 14.15 0.24 6.62
CA GLU A 59 15.55 0.38 6.96
C GLU A 59 15.72 1.13 8.29
N ASN A 60 16.57 0.61 9.17
CA ASN A 60 16.75 1.13 10.52
C ASN A 60 17.16 2.61 10.54
N GLU A 61 18.06 3.03 9.65
CA GLU A 61 18.49 4.44 9.60
C GLU A 61 17.35 5.39 9.22
N ARG A 62 16.45 4.96 8.32
CA ARG A 62 15.27 5.76 7.98
C ARG A 62 14.33 5.88 9.17
N TYR A 63 14.11 4.78 9.89
CA TYR A 63 13.31 4.76 11.12
C TYR A 63 13.91 5.69 12.18
N ARG A 64 15.22 5.62 12.41
CA ARG A 64 15.93 6.48 13.37
C ARG A 64 15.72 7.96 13.07
N ARG A 65 15.93 8.40 11.81
CA ARG A 65 15.71 9.79 11.39
C ARG A 65 14.27 10.26 11.61
N ALA A 66 13.30 9.39 11.36
CA ALA A 66 11.89 9.73 11.56
C ALA A 66 11.53 9.90 13.05
N MET A 67 12.08 9.05 13.92
CA MET A 67 11.89 9.16 15.37
C MET A 67 12.58 10.39 15.96
N GLU A 68 13.76 10.76 15.44
CA GLU A 68 14.45 12.02 15.75
C GLU A 68 13.70 13.25 15.22
N GLY A 69 12.76 13.05 14.29
CA GLY A 69 11.98 14.13 13.66
C GLY A 69 12.73 14.89 12.58
N THR A 70 13.83 14.33 12.06
CA THR A 70 14.61 14.92 10.95
C THR A 70 14.08 14.49 9.58
N SER A 71 13.26 13.43 9.52
CA SER A 71 12.51 13.01 8.34
C SER A 71 11.12 12.52 8.72
N ASN A 72 10.31 12.14 7.73
CA ASN A 72 9.08 11.39 7.94
C ASN A 72 9.20 10.00 7.31
N ILE A 73 8.26 9.12 7.61
CA ILE A 73 8.07 7.86 6.89
C ILE A 73 6.59 7.77 6.51
N PHE A 74 6.35 7.69 5.21
CA PHE A 74 5.08 7.38 4.61
C PHE A 74 5.15 6.00 3.95
N ILE A 75 4.14 5.18 4.19
CA ILE A 75 3.94 3.90 3.52
C ILE A 75 2.71 4.06 2.63
N PHE A 76 2.91 3.92 1.33
CA PHE A 76 1.86 3.77 0.34
C PHE A 76 1.67 2.28 0.05
N ILE A 77 0.43 1.81 0.15
CA ILE A 77 0.05 0.46 -0.30
C ILE A 77 -1.19 0.60 -1.18
N TYR A 78 -1.13 0.03 -2.37
CA TYR A 78 -2.25 -0.06 -3.28
C TYR A 78 -2.47 -1.49 -3.72
N PHE A 79 -3.72 -1.90 -3.70
CA PHE A 79 -4.14 -3.25 -4.05
C PHE A 79 -5.04 -3.18 -5.27
N LEU A 80 -4.58 -3.74 -6.36
CA LEU A 80 -5.30 -3.82 -7.62
C LEU A 80 -5.85 -5.23 -7.80
N TYR A 81 -7.13 -5.34 -8.17
CA TYR A 81 -7.75 -6.61 -8.48
C TYR A 81 -8.66 -6.53 -9.72
N LEU A 82 -8.82 -7.66 -10.39
CA LEU A 82 -9.71 -7.82 -11.53
C LEU A 82 -11.07 -8.36 -11.09
N PHE A 83 -12.14 -7.84 -11.68
CA PHE A 83 -13.51 -8.33 -11.53
C PHE A 83 -14.24 -8.26 -12.87
N SER A 84 -15.48 -8.78 -12.95
CA SER A 84 -16.25 -8.85 -14.20
C SER A 84 -16.50 -7.49 -14.87
N GLY A 85 -16.50 -6.39 -14.10
CA GLY A 85 -16.66 -5.03 -14.59
C GLY A 85 -15.37 -4.29 -14.90
N GLY A 86 -14.19 -4.94 -14.80
CA GLY A 86 -12.90 -4.34 -15.14
C GLY A 86 -11.86 -4.47 -14.02
N LYS A 87 -11.19 -3.36 -13.69
CA LYS A 87 -10.20 -3.28 -12.63
C LYS A 87 -10.73 -2.36 -11.52
N SER A 88 -10.60 -2.78 -10.28
CA SER A 88 -10.82 -1.92 -9.13
C SER A 88 -9.67 -2.13 -8.15
N GLY A 89 -9.57 -1.25 -7.18
CA GLY A 89 -8.54 -1.33 -6.17
C GLY A 89 -8.93 -0.57 -4.93
N TYR A 90 -8.10 -0.73 -3.92
CA TYR A 90 -8.15 0.12 -2.75
C TYR A 90 -6.74 0.48 -2.34
N GLY A 91 -6.56 1.71 -1.88
CA GLY A 91 -5.27 2.23 -1.50
C GLY A 91 -5.27 2.84 -0.12
N MET A 92 -4.09 2.92 0.47
CA MET A 92 -3.85 3.56 1.75
C MET A 92 -2.50 4.26 1.75
N ILE A 93 -2.46 5.40 2.43
CA ILE A 93 -1.25 6.10 2.82
C ILE A 93 -1.22 6.17 4.34
N SER A 94 -0.16 5.65 4.94
CA SER A 94 0.06 5.68 6.38
C SER A 94 1.34 6.44 6.70
N GLN A 95 1.35 7.22 7.78
CA GLN A 95 2.55 7.91 8.26
C GLN A 95 2.94 7.39 9.64
N LEU A 96 4.24 7.23 9.90
CA LEU A 96 4.75 6.98 11.25
C LEU A 96 4.52 8.20 12.12
N ASP A 97 3.77 8.04 13.21
CA ASP A 97 3.68 9.03 14.29
C ASP A 97 4.76 8.77 15.33
N LYS A 98 5.74 9.68 15.41
CA LYS A 98 6.84 9.61 16.37
C LYS A 98 6.40 9.69 17.83
N LYS A 99 5.23 10.28 18.12
CA LYS A 99 4.72 10.40 19.50
C LYS A 99 4.25 9.06 20.04
N THR A 100 3.56 8.30 19.20
CA THR A 100 2.95 7.01 19.58
C THR A 100 3.77 5.81 19.13
N ASN A 101 4.80 6.03 18.31
CA ASN A 101 5.56 4.99 17.61
C ASN A 101 4.65 4.01 16.84
N ASN A 102 3.64 4.54 16.16
CA ASN A 102 2.66 3.75 15.40
C ASN A 102 2.42 4.37 14.03
N PHE A 103 2.04 3.55 13.06
CA PHE A 103 1.56 4.04 11.77
C PHE A 103 0.09 4.45 11.86
N VAL A 104 -0.21 5.66 11.40
CA VAL A 104 -1.56 6.22 11.35
C VAL A 104 -1.96 6.41 9.90
N HIS A 105 -3.13 5.93 9.52
CA HIS A 105 -3.69 6.15 8.19
C HIS A 105 -3.97 7.65 8.00
N LYS A 106 -3.38 8.23 6.95
CA LYS A 106 -3.61 9.60 6.50
C LYS A 106 -4.68 9.67 5.43
N GLU A 107 -4.69 8.70 4.54
CA GLU A 107 -5.66 8.59 3.46
C GLU A 107 -5.96 7.13 3.17
N MET A 108 -7.23 6.83 2.85
CA MET A 108 -7.68 5.54 2.35
C MET A 108 -8.75 5.78 1.29
N TRP A 109 -8.76 4.98 0.23
CA TRP A 109 -9.75 5.10 -0.83
C TRP A 109 -10.01 3.75 -1.49
N ILE A 110 -11.12 3.69 -2.21
CA ILE A 110 -11.52 2.62 -3.11
C ILE A 110 -11.74 3.25 -4.49
N ASP A 111 -11.39 2.54 -5.55
CA ASP A 111 -11.63 2.94 -6.94
C ASP A 111 -12.93 2.38 -7.49
#